data_AF-A0A1I4T2Z7-F1
#
_entry.id   AF-A0A1I4T2Z7-F1
#
_cell.length_a   1.000
_cell.length_b   1.000
_cell.length_c   1.000
_cell.angle_alpha   90.00
_cell.angle_beta   90.00
_cell.angle_gamma   90.00
#
_symmetry.space_group_name_H-M   'P 1'
#
loop_
_entity.id
_entity.type
_entity.pdbx_description
1 polymer ?
#
loop_
_entity_poly.entity_id
_entity_poly.type
_entity_poly.pdbx_seq_one_letter_code
_entity_poly.pdbx_strand_id
1 'polypeptide(L)'
;MELSDIAINVAFTIIFCWSMFWTFLVWGFGIHNFTRKHNKVLGAVGMALWWGLMLGHVAAIYAIWGTSYSVGLVTGCLVVAHVFYGLTFARDVSTA
;
A
#
# COMPACT_ATOMS: atom_id res chain seq x y z
N MET A 1 25.63 -8.96 -2.09
CA MET A 1 24.43 -9.14 -1.26
C MET A 1 24.59 -10.50 -0.62
N GLU A 2 24.60 -10.55 0.71
CA GLU A 2 24.79 -11.81 1.43
C GLU A 2 23.55 -12.70 1.29
N LEU A 3 23.68 -14.01 1.50
CA LEU A 3 22.55 -14.95 1.44
C LEU A 3 21.43 -14.54 2.40
N SER A 4 21.80 -14.02 3.57
CA SER A 4 20.86 -13.49 4.57
C SER A 4 20.03 -12.32 4.03
N ASP A 5 20.65 -11.39 3.31
CA ASP A 5 19.98 -10.23 2.75
C ASP A 5 19.01 -10.64 1.63
N ILE A 6 19.43 -11.60 0.80
CA ILE A 6 18.57 -12.18 -0.24
C ILE A 6 17.34 -12.84 0.40
N ALA A 7 17.53 -13.65 1.44
CA ALA A 7 16.43 -14.32 2.13
C ALA A 7 15.45 -13.31 2.75
N ILE A 8 15.96 -12.24 3.38
CA ILE A 8 15.14 -11.14 3.92
C ILE A 8 14.37 -10.45 2.79
N ASN A 9 15.02 -10.09 1.70
CA ASN A 9 14.38 -9.41 0.57
C ASN A 9 13.29 -10.26 -0.08
N VAL A 10 13.50 -11.57 -0.22
CA VAL A 10 12.49 -12.52 -0.71
C VAL A 10 11.29 -12.55 0.25
N ALA A 11 11.53 -12.71 1.55
CA ALA A 11 10.46 -12.73 2.55
C ALA A 11 9.61 -11.45 2.52
N PHE A 12 10.25 -10.28 2.47
CA PHE A 12 9.54 -9.00 2.40
C PHE A 12 8.86 -8.77 1.05
N THR A 13 9.40 -9.28 -0.05
CA THR A 13 8.72 -9.24 -1.36
C THR A 13 7.39 -9.99 -1.29
N ILE A 14 7.36 -11.18 -0.66
CA ILE A 14 6.11 -11.95 -0.48
C ILE A 14 5.12 -11.16 0.39
N ILE A 15 5.59 -10.56 1.49
CA ILE A 15 4.75 -9.71 2.37
C ILE A 15 4.20 -8.50 1.61
N PHE A 16 5.01 -7.82 0.80
CA PHE A 16 4.56 -6.67 0.01
C PHE A 16 3.55 -7.08 -1.07
N CYS A 17 3.76 -8.20 -1.77
CA CYS A 17 2.79 -8.72 -2.72
C CYS A 17 1.46 -9.09 -2.04
N TRP A 18 1.52 -9.74 -0.88
CA TRP A 18 0.35 -10.05 -0.09
C TRP A 18 -0.40 -8.79 0.38
N SER A 19 0.33 -7.80 0.91
CA SER A 19 -0.23 -6.50 1.31
C SER A 19 -0.84 -5.73 0.14
N MET A 20 -0.23 -5.82 -1.04
CA MET A 20 -0.74 -5.21 -2.27
C MET A 20 -2.08 -5.85 -2.68
N PHE A 21 -2.23 -7.16 -2.54
CA PHE A 21 -3.52 -7.83 -2.79
C PHE A 21 -4.62 -7.32 -1.85
N TRP A 22 -4.32 -7.16 -0.55
CA TRP A 22 -5.26 -6.57 0.41
C TRP A 22 -5.56 -5.10 0.13
N THR A 23 -4.57 -4.32 -0.31
CA THR A 23 -4.74 -2.95 -0.77
C THR A 23 -5.65 -2.87 -1.99
N PHE A 24 -5.53 -3.82 -2.91
CA PHE A 24 -6.41 -3.81 -4.08
C PHE A 24 -7.86 -4.14 -3.70
N LEU A 25 -8.08 -5.13 -2.84
CA LEU A 25 -9.44 -5.57 -2.47
C LEU A 25 -10.07 -4.71 -1.38
N VAL A 26 -9.53 -4.76 -0.16
CA VAL A 26 -10.16 -4.16 1.03
C VAL A 26 -10.14 -2.64 0.94
N TRP A 27 -9.02 -2.05 0.56
CA TRP A 27 -8.98 -0.61 0.32
C TRP A 27 -9.72 -0.18 -0.95
N GLY A 28 -9.86 -1.08 -1.94
CA GLY A 28 -10.71 -0.89 -3.11
C GLY A 28 -12.19 -0.73 -2.75
N PHE A 29 -12.73 -1.59 -1.88
CA PHE A 29 -14.09 -1.43 -1.35
C PHE A 29 -14.23 -0.15 -0.53
N GLY A 30 -13.24 0.13 0.33
CA GLY A 30 -13.19 1.35 1.13
C GLY A 30 -13.32 2.62 0.31
N ILE A 31 -12.49 2.76 -0.73
CA ILE A 31 -12.53 3.95 -1.58
C ILE A 31 -13.76 4.02 -2.45
N HIS A 32 -14.26 2.88 -2.93
CA HIS A 32 -15.52 2.83 -3.66
C HIS A 32 -16.66 3.42 -2.81
N ASN A 33 -16.79 2.98 -1.56
CA ASN A 33 -17.80 3.50 -0.63
C ASN A 33 -17.58 4.98 -0.31
N PHE A 34 -16.33 5.38 -0.08
CA PHE A 34 -15.98 6.78 0.18
C PHE A 34 -16.37 7.70 -1.00
N THR A 35 -16.08 7.30 -2.24
CA THR A 35 -16.43 8.11 -3.43
C THR A 35 -17.93 8.26 -3.63
N ARG A 36 -18.74 7.31 -3.15
CA ARG A 36 -20.21 7.40 -3.17
C ARG A 36 -20.77 8.31 -2.08
N LYS A 37 -20.10 8.41 -0.93
CA LYS A 37 -20.55 9.21 0.24
C LYS A 37 -20.07 10.65 0.21
N HIS A 38 -18.95 10.93 -0.46
CA HIS A 38 -18.30 12.23 -0.46
C HIS A 38 -18.37 12.91 -1.84
N ASN A 39 -17.99 14.19 -1.90
CA ASN A 39 -17.98 14.94 -3.15
C ASN A 39 -16.91 14.41 -4.13
N LYS A 40 -17.07 14.78 -5.42
CA LYS A 40 -16.22 14.31 -6.52
C LYS A 40 -14.73 14.61 -6.31
N VAL A 41 -14.39 15.73 -5.69
CA VAL A 41 -12.98 16.14 -5.47
C VAL A 41 -12.33 15.23 -4.44
N LEU A 42 -12.97 15.03 -3.28
CA LEU A 42 -12.44 14.14 -2.24
C LEU A 42 -12.35 12.69 -2.72
N GLY A 43 -13.35 12.23 -3.49
CA GLY A 43 -13.32 10.92 -4.13
C GLY A 43 -12.13 10.76 -5.09
N ALA A 44 -11.87 11.76 -5.93
CA ALA A 44 -10.75 11.74 -6.86
C ALA A 44 -9.39 11.75 -6.14
N VAL A 45 -9.24 12.54 -5.07
CA VAL A 45 -8.03 12.56 -4.24
C VAL A 45 -7.79 11.19 -3.60
N GLY A 46 -8.83 10.57 -3.02
CA GLY A 46 -8.71 9.24 -2.44
C GLY A 46 -8.34 8.18 -3.48
N MET A 47 -8.96 8.20 -4.67
CA MET A 47 -8.59 7.29 -5.77
C MET A 47 -7.15 7.49 -6.24
N ALA A 48 -6.67 8.73 -6.33
CA ALA A 48 -5.29 9.02 -6.70
C ALA A 48 -4.31 8.49 -5.64
N LEU A 49 -4.61 8.68 -4.34
CA LEU A 49 -3.79 8.16 -3.25
C LEU A 49 -3.83 6.63 -3.15
N TRP A 50 -4.95 6.00 -3.50
CA TRP A 50 -5.04 4.54 -3.59
C TRP A 50 -4.11 3.97 -4.65
N TRP A 51 -4.14 4.54 -5.86
CA TRP A 51 -3.20 4.17 -6.92
C TRP A 51 -1.76 4.50 -6.54
N GLY A 52 -1.54 5.61 -5.86
CA GLY A 52 -0.23 5.94 -5.27
C GLY A 52 0.25 4.88 -4.29
N LEU A 53 -0.62 4.35 -3.43
CA LEU A 53 -0.31 3.26 -2.51
C LEU A 53 0.03 1.96 -3.25
N MET A 54 -0.72 1.63 -4.32
CA MET A 54 -0.42 0.49 -5.19
C MET A 54 0.96 0.61 -5.84
N LEU A 55 1.26 1.77 -6.45
CA LEU A 55 2.58 2.04 -7.02
C LEU A 55 3.67 2.06 -5.95
N GLY A 56 3.34 2.47 -4.72
CA GLY A 56 4.22 2.43 -3.57
C GLY A 56 4.71 1.01 -3.23
N HIS A 57 3.90 -0.03 -3.44
CA HIS A 57 4.34 -1.41 -3.27
C HIS A 57 5.36 -1.84 -4.33
N VAL A 58 5.10 -1.48 -5.60
CA VAL A 58 6.04 -1.76 -6.70
C VAL A 58 7.37 -1.04 -6.47
N ALA A 59 7.31 0.22 -6.06
CA ALA A 59 8.48 1.01 -5.68
C ALA A 59 9.21 0.42 -4.46
N ALA A 60 8.47 -0.10 -3.47
CA ALA A 60 9.05 -0.76 -2.29
C ALA A 60 9.81 -2.04 -2.67
N ILE A 61 9.24 -2.88 -3.55
CA ILE A 61 9.91 -4.07 -4.07
C ILE A 61 11.17 -3.66 -4.85
N TYR A 62 11.05 -2.67 -5.74
CA TYR A 62 12.23 -2.15 -6.45
C TYR A 62 13.29 -1.60 -5.49
N ALA A 63 12.89 -0.88 -4.44
CA ALA A 63 13.82 -0.28 -3.48
C ALA A 63 14.63 -1.34 -2.72
N ILE A 64 14.00 -2.41 -2.22
CA ILE A 64 14.71 -3.44 -1.46
C ILE A 64 15.69 -4.25 -2.34
N TRP A 65 15.45 -4.35 -3.65
CA TRP A 65 16.29 -5.11 -4.57
C TRP A 65 17.33 -4.25 -5.32
N GLY A 66 16.94 -3.05 -5.74
CA GLY A 66 17.70 -2.20 -6.66
C GLY A 66 18.42 -1.02 -6.01
N THR A 67 18.19 -0.77 -4.72
CA THR A 67 18.79 0.37 -4.02
C THR A 67 19.40 -0.04 -2.68
N SER A 68 20.18 0.85 -2.07
CA SER A 68 20.81 0.65 -0.76
C SER A 68 19.86 0.95 0.42
N TYR A 69 18.55 1.10 0.18
CA TYR A 69 17.60 1.41 1.25
C TYR A 69 17.41 0.22 2.19
N SER A 70 17.34 0.51 3.49
CA SER A 70 17.03 -0.52 4.47
C SER A 70 15.58 -1.00 4.32
N VAL A 71 15.38 -2.31 4.44
CA VAL A 71 14.04 -2.93 4.45
C VAL A 71 13.15 -2.32 5.52
N GLY A 72 13.72 -1.97 6.68
CA GLY A 72 12.99 -1.32 7.77
C GLY A 72 12.44 0.05 7.39
N LEU A 73 13.23 0.88 6.70
CA LEU A 73 12.78 2.19 6.22
C LEU A 73 11.64 2.04 5.20
N VAL A 74 11.82 1.19 4.19
CA VAL A 74 10.82 0.96 3.13
C VAL A 74 9.51 0.43 3.74
N THR A 75 9.61 -0.55 4.64
CA THR A 75 8.45 -1.11 5.35
C THR A 75 7.76 -0.06 6.21
N GLY A 76 8.52 0.73 6.97
CA GLY A 76 7.98 1.79 7.83
C GLY A 76 7.17 2.82 7.03
N CYS A 77 7.72 3.30 5.91
CA CYS A 77 7.01 4.21 5.01
C CYS A 77 5.72 3.59 4.47
N LEU A 78 5.76 2.33 4.04
CA LEU A 78 4.59 1.64 3.51
C LEU A 78 3.49 1.46 4.57
N VAL A 79 3.86 1.08 5.80
CA VAL A 79 2.93 0.95 6.93
C VAL A 79 2.27 2.29 7.27
N VAL A 80 3.05 3.37 7.37
CA VAL A 80 2.50 4.72 7.64
C VAL A 80 1.51 5.12 6.55
N ALA A 81 1.82 4.85 5.29
CA ALA A 81 0.93 5.13 4.17
C ALA A 81 -0.37 4.31 4.26
N HIS A 82 -0.31 3.02 4.62
CA HIS A 82 -1.50 2.18 4.83
C HIS A 82 -2.38 2.70 5.96
N VAL A 83 -1.78 3.04 7.11
CA VAL A 83 -2.52 3.54 8.27
C VAL A 83 -3.19 4.86 7.93
N PHE A 84 -2.45 5.80 7.34
CA PHE A 84 -3.01 7.07 6.88
C PHE A 84 -4.17 6.85 5.91
N TYR A 85 -3.98 6.01 4.91
CA TYR A 85 -5.00 5.74 3.90
C TYR A 85 -6.25 5.08 4.49
N GLY A 86 -6.07 4.04 5.30
CA GLY A 86 -7.14 3.29 5.96
C GLY A 86 -7.97 4.16 6.90
N LEU A 87 -7.33 5.02 7.69
CA LEU A 87 -8.00 5.92 8.63
C LEU A 87 -8.74 7.07 7.94
N THR A 88 -8.37 7.43 6.71
CA THR A 88 -8.91 8.63 6.04
C THR A 88 -9.93 8.26 4.96
N PHE A 89 -9.60 7.31 4.10
CA PHE A 89 -10.36 7.02 2.87
C PHE A 89 -11.03 5.64 2.86
N ALA A 90 -10.48 4.67 3.59
CA ALA A 90 -10.95 3.28 3.51
C ALA A 90 -11.45 2.72 4.85
N ARG A 91 -12.08 3.57 5.68
CA ARG A 91 -12.65 3.16 6.97
C ARG A 91 -13.84 2.20 6.83
N ASP A 92 -14.59 2.31 5.73
CA ASP A 92 -15.80 1.54 5.49
C ASP A 92 -15.63 0.59 4.30
N VAL A 93 -15.22 -0.63 4.62
CA VAL A 93 -14.92 -1.69 3.64
C VAL A 93 -16.08 -2.68 3.51
N SER A 94 -17.25 -2.36 4.09
CA SER A 94 -18.43 -3.23 4.04
C SER A 94 -19.08 -3.20 2.63
N THR A 95 -19.70 -4.31 2.24
CA THR A 95 -20.36 -4.45 0.93
C THR A 95 -21.90 -4.47 1.05
N ALA A 96 -22.44 -3.85 2.11
CA ALA A 96 -23.87 -3.87 2.43
C ALA A 96 -24.74 -3.13 1.39
#